data_AF-A0A6J4KVZ0-F1
#
_entry.id   AF-A0A6J4KVZ0-F1
#
_cell.length_a   1.000
_cell.length_b   1.000
_cell.length_c   1.000
_cell.angle_alpha   90.00
_cell.angle_beta   90.00
_cell.angle_gamma   90.00
#
_symmetry.space_group_name_H-M   'P 1'
#
loop_
_entity.id
_entity.type
_entity.pdbx_description
1 polymer ?
#
loop_
_entity_poly.entity_id
_entity_poly.type
_entity_poly.pdbx_seq_one_letter_code
_entity_poly.pdbx_strand_id
1 'polypeptide(L)'
;MVGASVNNDAGYVLGFSVAVLLLTRIAMGDLRRRTVVVAGIAVGLALLTKGFALVLPLTVVAAFVAAGRAAARSPVRQAPWWRAGLLCLVVAFLVGGWWWLRNLLVHGAIQPPGWSIEAYRRVLGTVPRPEGTPAPLSDFVAGTYARLSERFWGGLGINYGGGDTYPDLLIHVLVAGTVIGVGAAVVGARRGRLAVLAAVLVPLGATLGIVCLGIWNGYTYSLDFPGAQGRYLFGSVTGLAAAGALGLSVLAGPARRVLPVLAALLALVLQAAGIVSVVRHAWLPLYDGRPRPERYRDAFDGILRWSPWPPEVTGTVFALTALAGAVVLVLAARWAFVRDEVAPVPVPAAEPVPDRV
;
A
#
# COMPACT_ATOMS: atom_id res chain seq x y z
N MET A 1 0.46 -25.58 6.65
CA MET A 1 1.33 -25.27 5.49
C MET A 1 1.58 -23.75 5.44
N VAL A 2 2.65 -23.26 6.06
CA VAL A 2 3.05 -21.83 6.02
C VAL A 2 4.36 -21.61 5.26
N GLY A 3 5.22 -22.65 5.16
CA GLY A 3 6.53 -22.59 4.48
C GLY A 3 6.49 -22.41 2.94
N ALA A 4 5.31 -22.35 2.31
CA ALA A 4 5.18 -22.28 0.86
C ALA A 4 4.07 -21.31 0.40
N SER A 5 3.85 -20.19 1.09
CA SER A 5 3.07 -19.08 0.52
C SER A 5 3.96 -18.27 -0.43
N VAL A 6 4.41 -18.89 -1.52
CA VAL A 6 4.92 -18.12 -2.67
C VAL A 6 3.71 -17.42 -3.27
N ASN A 7 3.55 -16.14 -2.95
CA ASN A 7 2.49 -15.30 -3.49
C ASN A 7 3.10 -14.11 -4.24
N ASN A 8 2.29 -13.50 -5.09
CA ASN A 8 2.66 -12.33 -5.87
C ASN A 8 2.52 -11.02 -5.09
N ASP A 9 2.15 -11.05 -3.80
CA ASP A 9 1.85 -9.84 -3.03
C ASP A 9 3.12 -9.02 -2.79
N ALA A 10 4.24 -9.65 -2.42
CA ALA A 10 5.48 -8.93 -2.15
C ALA A 10 6.00 -8.17 -3.39
N GLY A 11 6.01 -8.85 -4.55
CA GLY A 11 6.39 -8.23 -5.82
C GLY A 11 5.43 -7.11 -6.24
N TYR A 12 4.13 -7.33 -6.06
CA TYR A 12 3.10 -6.33 -6.32
C TYR A 12 3.28 -5.09 -5.45
N VAL A 13 3.41 -5.25 -4.13
CA VAL A 13 3.59 -4.14 -3.19
C VAL A 13 4.84 -3.35 -3.52
N LEU A 14 5.98 -4.03 -3.71
CA LEU A 14 7.23 -3.36 -4.05
C LEU A 14 7.13 -2.56 -5.36
N GLY A 15 6.69 -3.21 -6.45
CA GLY A 15 6.57 -2.57 -7.76
C GLY A 15 5.60 -1.40 -7.76
N PHE A 16 4.44 -1.55 -7.11
CA PHE A 16 3.42 -0.52 -7.00
C PHE A 16 3.90 0.66 -6.14
N SER A 17 4.52 0.40 -4.99
CA SER A 17 5.08 1.44 -4.12
C SER A 17 6.14 2.27 -4.84
N VAL A 18 7.08 1.61 -5.53
CA VAL A 18 8.11 2.30 -6.33
C VAL A 18 7.47 3.13 -7.45
N ALA A 19 6.48 2.57 -8.15
CA ALA A 19 5.74 3.29 -9.19
C ALA A 19 5.06 4.56 -8.62
N VAL A 20 4.32 4.45 -7.52
CA VAL A 20 3.64 5.60 -6.88
C VAL A 20 4.64 6.68 -6.47
N LEU A 21 5.79 6.33 -5.89
CA LEU A 21 6.83 7.29 -5.52
C LEU A 21 7.40 8.04 -6.74
N LEU A 22 7.70 7.31 -7.82
CA LEU A 22 8.24 7.92 -9.05
C LEU A 22 7.19 8.75 -9.79
N LEU A 23 5.95 8.29 -9.84
CA LEU A 23 4.83 9.03 -10.40
C LEU A 23 4.52 10.30 -9.59
N THR A 24 4.73 10.27 -8.27
CA THR A 24 4.66 11.47 -7.44
C THR A 24 5.75 12.47 -7.83
N ARG A 25 6.99 12.02 -8.06
CA ARG A 25 8.07 12.89 -8.55
C ARG A 25 7.76 13.47 -9.93
N ILE A 26 7.21 12.67 -10.83
CA ILE A 26 6.76 13.11 -12.16
C ILE A 26 5.65 14.16 -12.04
N ALA A 27 4.64 13.94 -11.19
CA ALA A 27 3.58 14.91 -10.93
C ALA A 27 4.10 16.24 -10.37
N MET A 28 5.22 16.20 -9.63
CA MET A 28 5.95 17.39 -9.17
C MET A 28 6.84 18.04 -10.24
N GLY A 29 6.95 17.43 -11.44
CA GLY A 29 7.66 17.96 -12.59
C GLY A 29 9.03 17.33 -12.88
N ASP A 30 9.42 16.24 -12.21
CA ASP A 30 10.66 15.51 -12.52
C ASP A 30 10.50 14.65 -13.79
N LEU A 31 10.66 15.29 -14.94
CA LEU A 31 10.53 14.66 -16.27
C LEU A 31 11.85 14.10 -16.82
N ARG A 32 12.87 13.89 -15.96
CA ARG A 32 14.15 13.32 -16.39
C ARG A 32 13.93 11.93 -16.99
N ARG A 33 14.58 11.64 -18.14
CA ARG A 33 14.47 10.36 -18.84
C ARG A 33 14.71 9.16 -17.92
N ARG A 34 15.68 9.25 -17.01
CA ARG A 34 15.94 8.22 -15.99
C ARG A 34 14.71 7.98 -15.10
N THR A 35 14.11 9.02 -14.53
CA THR A 35 12.91 8.91 -13.69
C THR A 35 11.74 8.29 -14.46
N VAL A 36 11.53 8.74 -15.69
CA VAL A 36 10.46 8.27 -16.59
C VAL A 36 10.62 6.79 -16.94
N VAL A 37 11.83 6.38 -17.34
CA VAL A 37 12.12 4.98 -17.70
C VAL A 37 12.00 4.07 -16.48
N VAL A 38 12.56 4.47 -15.33
CA VAL A 38 12.45 3.67 -14.09
C VAL A 38 11.00 3.57 -13.62
N ALA A 39 10.19 4.63 -13.80
CA ALA A 39 8.75 4.58 -13.52
C ALA A 39 8.04 3.58 -14.44
N GLY A 40 8.33 3.61 -15.74
CA GLY A 40 7.79 2.64 -16.70
C GLY A 40 8.17 1.20 -16.34
N ILE A 41 9.43 0.95 -15.96
CA ILE A 41 9.89 -0.37 -15.51
C ILE A 41 9.12 -0.80 -14.26
N ALA A 42 8.99 0.06 -13.25
CA ALA A 42 8.27 -0.26 -12.02
C ALA A 42 6.78 -0.59 -12.28
N VAL A 43 6.12 0.19 -13.14
CA VAL A 43 4.73 -0.08 -13.56
C VAL A 43 4.64 -1.40 -14.32
N GLY A 44 5.54 -1.67 -15.26
CA GLY A 44 5.57 -2.93 -16.00
C GLY A 44 5.81 -4.14 -15.10
N LEU A 45 6.73 -4.05 -14.14
CA LEU A 45 6.96 -5.10 -13.15
C LEU A 45 5.73 -5.32 -12.28
N ALA A 46 5.09 -4.26 -11.79
CA ALA A 46 3.84 -4.38 -11.05
C ALA A 46 2.74 -5.08 -11.88
N LEU A 47 2.61 -4.73 -13.17
CA LEU A 47 1.69 -5.38 -14.10
C LEU A 47 1.96 -6.87 -14.29
N LEU A 48 3.22 -7.31 -14.28
CA LEU A 48 3.55 -8.75 -14.34
C LEU A 48 3.18 -9.51 -13.07
N THR A 49 3.06 -8.81 -11.94
CA THR A 49 2.79 -9.49 -10.66
C THR A 49 1.31 -9.73 -10.43
N LYS A 50 0.44 -8.72 -10.59
CA LYS A 50 -0.95 -8.80 -10.13
C LYS A 50 -1.90 -7.88 -10.89
N GLY A 51 -3.13 -8.34 -11.12
CA GLY A 51 -4.15 -7.59 -11.88
C GLY A 51 -4.57 -6.26 -11.27
N PHE A 52 -4.44 -6.07 -9.95
CA PHE A 52 -4.69 -4.77 -9.33
C PHE A 52 -3.74 -3.67 -9.85
N ALA A 53 -2.58 -4.02 -10.41
CA ALA A 53 -1.67 -3.06 -11.03
C ALA A 53 -2.23 -2.44 -12.33
N LEU A 54 -3.35 -2.94 -12.89
CA LEU A 54 -4.01 -2.34 -14.06
C LEU A 54 -4.54 -0.91 -13.82
N VAL A 55 -4.59 -0.45 -12.57
CA VAL A 55 -4.89 0.95 -12.23
C VAL A 55 -3.70 1.89 -12.49
N LEU A 56 -2.47 1.36 -12.57
CA LEU A 56 -1.25 2.16 -12.70
C LEU A 56 -1.16 2.91 -14.03
N PRO A 57 -1.49 2.35 -15.20
CA PRO A 57 -1.54 3.12 -16.45
C PRO A 57 -2.38 4.40 -16.37
N LEU A 58 -3.56 4.35 -15.72
CA LEU A 58 -4.38 5.53 -15.48
C LEU A 58 -3.68 6.54 -14.55
N THR A 59 -2.97 6.02 -13.54
CA THR A 59 -2.16 6.84 -12.63
C THR A 59 -0.98 7.50 -13.35
N VAL A 60 -0.36 6.81 -14.32
CA VAL A 60 0.67 7.39 -15.20
C VAL A 60 0.09 8.59 -15.95
N VAL A 61 -1.04 8.41 -16.62
CA VAL A 61 -1.70 9.51 -17.36
C VAL A 61 -2.01 10.68 -16.43
N ALA A 62 -2.58 10.42 -15.25
CA ALA A 62 -2.89 11.47 -14.28
C ALA A 62 -1.64 12.24 -13.82
N ALA A 63 -0.53 11.54 -13.54
CA ALA A 63 0.72 12.16 -13.11
C ALA A 63 1.33 13.07 -14.20
N PHE A 64 1.33 12.63 -15.46
CA PHE A 64 1.86 13.42 -16.58
C PHE A 64 0.95 14.60 -16.95
N VAL A 65 -0.37 14.45 -16.87
CA VAL A 65 -1.31 15.57 -17.04
C VAL A 65 -1.11 16.60 -15.94
N ALA A 66 -0.89 16.17 -14.69
CA ALA A 66 -0.58 17.07 -13.59
C ALA A 66 0.74 17.83 -13.82
N ALA A 67 1.78 17.14 -14.28
CA ALA A 67 3.06 17.76 -14.66
C ALA A 67 2.88 18.79 -15.79
N GLY A 68 2.10 18.46 -16.82
CA GLY A 68 1.81 19.35 -17.94
C GLY A 68 1.05 20.60 -17.52
N ARG A 69 0.05 20.47 -16.64
CA ARG A 69 -0.68 21.62 -16.08
C ARG A 69 0.20 22.52 -15.22
N ALA A 70 1.17 21.96 -14.50
CA ALA A 70 2.14 22.74 -13.75
C ALA A 70 3.11 23.48 -14.68
N ALA A 71 3.56 22.83 -15.76
CA ALA A 71 4.41 23.41 -16.79
C ALA A 71 3.74 24.55 -17.56
N ALA A 72 2.45 24.42 -17.91
CA ALA A 72 1.70 25.45 -18.64
C ALA A 72 1.61 26.80 -17.90
N ARG A 73 1.85 26.82 -16.59
CA ARG A 73 1.88 28.04 -15.77
C ARG A 73 3.26 28.70 -15.69
N SER A 74 4.29 28.10 -16.30
CA SER A 74 5.66 28.62 -16.29
C SER A 74 6.26 28.54 -17.70
N PRO A 75 6.49 29.68 -18.38
CA PRO A 75 7.05 29.73 -19.73
C PRO A 75 8.38 28.98 -19.88
N VAL A 76 9.15 28.89 -18.78
CA VAL A 76 10.47 28.24 -18.72
C VAL A 76 10.37 26.71 -18.64
N ARG A 77 9.18 26.14 -18.35
CA ARG A 77 8.99 24.70 -18.10
C ARG A 77 8.24 23.96 -19.20
N GLN A 78 8.21 24.46 -20.44
CA GLN A 78 7.51 23.83 -21.59
C GLN A 78 8.16 22.53 -22.11
N ALA A 79 8.65 21.67 -21.21
CA ALA A 79 9.11 20.34 -21.55
C ALA A 79 7.94 19.50 -22.10
N PRO A 80 8.17 18.63 -23.11
CA PRO A 80 7.11 17.83 -23.73
C PRO A 80 6.67 16.67 -22.83
N TRP A 81 5.90 16.99 -21.79
CA TRP A 81 5.39 16.05 -20.79
C TRP A 81 4.66 14.86 -21.41
N TRP A 82 3.96 15.07 -22.53
CA TRP A 82 3.25 14.01 -23.25
C TRP A 82 4.20 12.97 -23.89
N ARG A 83 5.37 13.41 -24.40
CA ARG A 83 6.40 12.49 -24.94
C ARG A 83 7.00 11.64 -23.82
N ALA A 84 7.24 12.26 -22.67
CA ALA A 84 7.71 11.56 -21.49
C ALA A 84 6.66 10.57 -20.96
N GLY A 85 5.38 10.95 -20.97
CA GLY A 85 4.27 10.07 -20.62
C GLY A 85 4.15 8.86 -21.55
N LEU A 86 4.23 9.10 -22.87
CA LEU A 86 4.26 8.05 -23.86
C LEU A 86 5.45 7.11 -23.68
N LEU A 87 6.65 7.64 -23.44
CA LEU A 87 7.82 6.83 -23.14
C LEU A 87 7.61 5.95 -21.91
N CYS A 88 7.05 6.49 -20.82
CA CYS A 88 6.73 5.73 -19.61
C CYS A 88 5.80 4.55 -19.92
N LEU A 89 4.70 4.81 -20.65
CA LEU A 89 3.72 3.80 -21.03
C LEU A 89 4.29 2.74 -21.97
N VAL A 90 5.11 3.14 -22.94
CA VAL A 90 5.80 2.21 -23.85
C VAL A 90 6.73 1.29 -23.07
N VAL A 91 7.54 1.83 -22.15
CA VAL A 91 8.42 1.01 -21.30
C VAL A 91 7.60 0.07 -20.42
N ALA A 92 6.52 0.55 -19.78
CA ALA A 92 5.64 -0.29 -18.97
C ALA A 92 5.00 -1.41 -19.80
N PHE A 93 4.61 -1.12 -21.03
CA PHE A 93 4.04 -2.11 -21.95
C PHE A 93 5.07 -3.17 -22.34
N LEU A 94 6.28 -2.76 -22.74
CA LEU A 94 7.36 -3.67 -23.12
C LEU A 94 7.80 -4.57 -21.95
N VAL A 95 7.80 -4.04 -20.72
CA VAL A 95 8.18 -4.80 -19.53
C VAL A 95 7.07 -5.76 -19.10
N GLY A 96 5.81 -5.33 -19.06
CA GLY A 96 4.73 -6.17 -18.53
C GLY A 96 3.34 -6.01 -19.14
N GLY A 97 3.03 -4.87 -19.76
CA GLY A 97 1.71 -4.64 -20.36
C GLY A 97 1.39 -5.58 -21.53
N TRP A 98 2.40 -6.08 -22.26
CA TRP A 98 2.21 -7.01 -23.37
C TRP A 98 1.52 -8.31 -22.95
N TRP A 99 1.74 -8.78 -21.71
CA TRP A 99 1.11 -10.00 -21.19
C TRP A 99 -0.41 -9.85 -21.08
N TRP A 100 -0.88 -8.67 -20.66
CA TRP A 100 -2.31 -8.36 -20.58
C TRP A 100 -2.96 -8.25 -21.97
N LEU A 101 -2.23 -7.66 -22.93
CA LEU A 101 -2.69 -7.65 -24.33
C LEU A 101 -2.76 -9.06 -24.90
N ARG A 102 -1.74 -9.90 -24.66
CA ARG A 102 -1.77 -11.31 -25.04
C ARG A 102 -3.00 -12.01 -24.47
N ASN A 103 -3.31 -11.80 -23.19
CA ASN A 103 -4.48 -12.43 -22.58
C ASN A 103 -5.77 -12.01 -23.29
N LEU A 104 -5.92 -10.72 -23.59
CA LEU A 104 -7.08 -10.24 -24.33
C LEU A 104 -7.18 -10.86 -25.73
N LEU A 105 -6.05 -10.97 -26.45
CA LEU A 105 -6.03 -11.52 -27.81
C LEU A 105 -6.25 -13.04 -27.84
N VAL A 106 -5.68 -13.78 -26.88
CA VAL A 106 -5.72 -15.25 -26.84
C VAL A 106 -6.98 -15.77 -26.15
N HIS A 107 -7.41 -15.10 -25.08
CA HIS A 107 -8.49 -15.58 -24.21
C HIS A 107 -9.75 -14.70 -24.26
N GLY A 108 -9.74 -13.58 -24.99
CA GLY A 108 -10.88 -12.65 -25.03
C GLY A 108 -11.11 -11.89 -23.72
N ALA A 109 -10.19 -12.01 -22.75
CA ALA A 109 -10.33 -11.45 -21.42
C ALA A 109 -8.98 -10.92 -20.91
N ILE A 110 -9.00 -9.76 -20.26
CA ILE A 110 -7.81 -9.15 -19.65
C ILE A 110 -7.27 -10.06 -18.53
N GLN A 111 -8.17 -10.55 -17.68
CA GLN A 111 -7.86 -11.49 -16.60
C GLN A 111 -8.65 -12.78 -16.83
N PRO A 112 -8.14 -13.70 -17.65
CA PRO A 112 -8.82 -14.97 -17.90
C PRO A 112 -8.94 -15.74 -16.58
N PRO A 113 -10.12 -16.26 -16.25
CA PRO A 113 -10.29 -17.00 -15.02
C PRO A 113 -9.54 -18.33 -15.14
N GLY A 114 -8.72 -18.66 -14.12
CA GLY A 114 -7.94 -19.90 -14.13
C GLY A 114 -8.82 -21.15 -14.05
N TRP A 115 -10.02 -21.02 -13.48
CA TRP A 115 -11.06 -22.04 -13.40
C TRP A 115 -12.38 -21.47 -13.90
N SER A 116 -13.30 -22.31 -14.37
CA SER A 116 -14.68 -21.86 -14.58
C SER A 116 -15.26 -21.33 -13.27
N ILE A 117 -16.16 -20.36 -13.38
CA ILE A 117 -16.83 -19.77 -12.21
C ILE A 117 -17.55 -20.87 -11.40
N GLU A 118 -18.13 -21.87 -12.07
CA GLU A 118 -18.79 -23.03 -11.45
C GLU A 118 -17.79 -23.93 -10.70
N ALA A 119 -16.60 -24.14 -11.24
CA ALA A 119 -15.55 -24.90 -10.57
C ALA A 119 -15.02 -24.15 -9.34
N TYR A 120 -14.79 -22.84 -9.48
CA TYR A 120 -14.37 -21.97 -8.38
C TYR A 120 -15.38 -21.97 -7.22
N ARG A 121 -16.67 -21.84 -7.55
CA ARG A 121 -17.77 -21.89 -6.56
C ARG A 121 -17.83 -23.21 -5.82
N ARG A 122 -17.65 -24.34 -6.53
CA ARG A 122 -17.62 -25.68 -5.93
C ARG A 122 -16.47 -25.85 -4.95
N VAL A 123 -15.26 -25.44 -5.33
CA VAL A 123 -14.08 -25.59 -4.46
C VAL A 123 -14.18 -24.73 -3.20
N LEU A 124 -14.74 -23.52 -3.31
CA LEU A 124 -14.95 -22.65 -2.16
C LEU A 124 -16.18 -22.99 -1.34
N GLY A 125 -17.01 -23.95 -1.78
CA GLY A 125 -18.28 -24.27 -1.14
C GLY A 125 -19.26 -23.10 -1.12
N THR A 126 -19.13 -22.13 -2.03
CA THR A 126 -20.04 -20.97 -2.08
C THR A 126 -21.38 -21.42 -2.61
N VAL A 127 -22.42 -21.29 -1.79
CA VAL A 127 -23.79 -21.64 -2.14
C VAL A 127 -24.52 -20.40 -2.65
N PRO A 128 -25.34 -20.49 -3.71
CA PRO A 128 -26.22 -19.39 -4.09
C PRO A 128 -27.08 -18.96 -2.91
N ARG A 129 -27.29 -17.66 -2.77
CA ARG A 129 -28.25 -17.11 -1.83
C ARG A 129 -29.64 -17.72 -2.09
N PRO A 130 -30.39 -18.10 -1.05
CA PRO A 130 -31.75 -18.61 -1.23
C PRO A 130 -32.64 -17.62 -1.98
N GLU A 131 -33.50 -18.13 -2.86
CA GLU A 131 -34.44 -17.30 -3.62
C GLU A 131 -35.32 -16.46 -2.67
N GLY A 132 -35.60 -15.22 -3.06
CA GLY A 132 -36.39 -14.28 -2.25
C GLY A 132 -35.65 -13.65 -1.06
N THR A 133 -34.45 -14.12 -0.69
CA THR A 133 -33.67 -13.47 0.38
C THR A 133 -33.11 -12.14 -0.12
N PRO A 134 -33.28 -11.00 0.58
CA PRO A 134 -32.71 -9.73 0.14
C PRO A 134 -31.17 -9.69 0.30
N ALA A 135 -30.51 -8.80 -0.44
CA ALA A 135 -29.08 -8.45 -0.26
C ALA A 135 -29.01 -6.96 0.08
N PRO A 136 -29.31 -6.57 1.33
CA PRO A 136 -29.37 -5.17 1.70
C PRO A 136 -28.00 -4.50 1.58
N LEU A 137 -28.00 -3.24 1.12
CA LEU A 137 -26.80 -2.43 0.96
C LEU A 137 -26.14 -2.10 2.31
N SER A 138 -26.93 -1.97 3.38
CA SER A 138 -26.44 -1.73 4.74
C SER A 138 -25.48 -2.83 5.19
N ASP A 139 -25.86 -4.09 5.00
CA ASP A 139 -25.11 -5.25 5.47
C ASP A 139 -23.87 -5.44 4.58
N PHE A 140 -23.99 -5.13 3.29
CA PHE A 140 -22.83 -5.05 2.41
C PHE A 140 -21.80 -4.03 2.91
N VAL A 141 -22.23 -2.80 3.21
CA VAL A 141 -21.32 -1.74 3.66
C VAL A 141 -20.69 -2.10 5.00
N ALA A 142 -21.50 -2.54 5.97
CA ALA A 142 -21.04 -2.91 7.30
C ALA A 142 -20.07 -4.12 7.25
N GLY A 143 -20.43 -5.18 6.51
CA GLY A 143 -19.61 -6.38 6.38
C GLY A 143 -18.33 -6.15 5.56
N THR A 144 -18.39 -5.32 4.52
CA THR A 144 -17.21 -4.92 3.75
C THR A 144 -16.26 -4.10 4.61
N TYR A 145 -16.78 -3.13 5.37
CA TYR A 145 -16.01 -2.35 6.31
C TYR A 145 -15.33 -3.23 7.37
N ALA A 146 -16.10 -4.11 8.03
CA ALA A 146 -15.58 -4.99 9.07
C ALA A 146 -14.46 -5.88 8.53
N ARG A 147 -14.71 -6.62 7.44
CA ARG A 147 -13.73 -7.58 6.90
C ARG A 147 -12.52 -6.91 6.26
N LEU A 148 -12.68 -5.79 5.55
CA LEU A 148 -11.53 -5.08 4.99
C LEU A 148 -10.67 -4.45 6.08
N SER A 149 -11.28 -3.82 7.09
CA SER A 149 -10.55 -3.19 8.20
C SER A 149 -9.79 -4.22 9.02
N GLU A 150 -10.48 -5.30 9.39
CA GLU A 150 -9.89 -6.43 10.10
C GLU A 150 -8.73 -7.02 9.30
N ARG A 151 -8.94 -7.36 8.02
CA ARG A 151 -7.91 -8.03 7.21
C ARG A 151 -6.80 -7.12 6.71
N PHE A 152 -6.99 -5.80 6.75
CA PHE A 152 -5.94 -4.83 6.41
C PHE A 152 -5.02 -4.60 7.61
N TRP A 153 -5.59 -4.39 8.81
CA TRP A 153 -4.83 -4.00 10.00
C TRP A 153 -4.50 -5.17 10.93
N GLY A 154 -5.40 -6.13 11.10
CA GLY A 154 -5.32 -7.18 12.12
C GLY A 154 -5.24 -8.62 11.60
N GLY A 155 -5.59 -8.88 10.33
CA GLY A 155 -5.83 -10.25 9.84
C GLY A 155 -4.59 -11.13 9.65
N LEU A 156 -3.37 -10.61 9.82
CA LEU A 156 -2.07 -11.30 9.73
C LEU A 156 -1.89 -12.32 8.56
N GLY A 157 -2.74 -12.26 7.53
CA GLY A 157 -2.80 -13.26 6.46
C GLY A 157 -3.36 -14.63 6.86
N ILE A 158 -3.82 -14.81 8.11
CA ILE A 158 -4.34 -16.07 8.63
C ILE A 158 -5.84 -16.14 8.29
N ASN A 159 -6.20 -16.97 7.30
CA ASN A 159 -7.57 -17.05 6.77
C ASN A 159 -8.51 -17.96 7.58
N TYR A 160 -8.04 -18.54 8.68
CA TYR A 160 -8.82 -19.47 9.48
C TYR A 160 -9.33 -18.72 10.72
N GLY A 161 -10.65 -18.53 10.80
CA GLY A 161 -11.29 -17.85 11.91
C GLY A 161 -10.84 -18.43 13.25
N GLY A 162 -10.32 -17.57 14.12
CA GLY A 162 -9.75 -18.01 15.39
C GLY A 162 -8.89 -16.94 16.03
N GLY A 163 -9.50 -15.85 16.52
CA GLY A 163 -9.01 -15.02 17.62
C GLY A 163 -7.65 -14.31 17.52
N ASP A 164 -6.82 -14.57 16.52
CA ASP A 164 -5.44 -14.06 16.42
C ASP A 164 -5.34 -12.74 15.65
N THR A 165 -6.43 -11.96 15.65
CA THR A 165 -6.45 -10.58 15.17
C THR A 165 -6.11 -9.62 16.30
N TYR A 166 -5.69 -8.40 15.94
CA TYR A 166 -5.56 -7.34 16.94
C TYR A 166 -6.93 -7.00 17.56
N PRO A 167 -6.94 -6.46 18.80
CA PRO A 167 -8.19 -6.01 19.41
C PRO A 167 -8.95 -5.04 18.50
N ASP A 168 -10.27 -5.19 18.42
CA ASP A 168 -11.11 -4.38 17.53
C ASP A 168 -10.92 -2.88 17.73
N LEU A 169 -10.79 -2.42 18.98
CA LEU A 169 -10.55 -1.02 19.29
C LEU A 169 -9.29 -0.50 18.60
N LEU A 170 -8.20 -1.28 18.59
CA LEU A 170 -6.95 -0.90 17.93
C LEU A 170 -7.14 -0.78 16.42
N ILE A 171 -7.85 -1.73 15.80
CA ILE A 171 -8.16 -1.70 14.36
C ILE A 171 -8.96 -0.44 14.02
N HIS A 172 -10.00 -0.13 14.79
CA HIS A 172 -10.83 1.07 14.58
C HIS A 172 -10.02 2.36 14.76
N VAL A 173 -9.11 2.43 15.74
CA VAL A 173 -8.21 3.57 15.94
C VAL A 173 -7.26 3.75 14.74
N LEU A 174 -6.70 2.67 14.21
CA LEU A 174 -5.80 2.71 13.04
C LEU A 174 -6.55 3.16 11.77
N VAL A 175 -7.76 2.66 11.56
CA VAL A 175 -8.63 3.11 10.46
C VAL A 175 -8.98 4.59 10.61
N ALA A 176 -9.48 5.00 11.78
CA ALA A 176 -9.87 6.38 12.04
C ALA A 176 -8.69 7.34 11.86
N GLY A 177 -7.52 7.02 12.44
CA GLY A 177 -6.30 7.82 12.29
C GLY A 177 -5.87 7.95 10.83
N THR A 178 -6.01 6.89 10.05
CA THR A 178 -5.72 6.90 8.61
C THR A 178 -6.69 7.79 7.84
N VAL A 179 -8.00 7.63 8.07
CA VAL A 179 -9.04 8.43 7.40
C VAL A 179 -8.91 9.91 7.76
N ILE A 180 -8.71 10.23 9.05
CA ILE A 180 -8.50 11.60 9.53
C ILE A 180 -7.23 12.19 8.94
N GLY A 181 -6.12 11.45 8.93
CA GLY A 181 -4.85 11.88 8.34
C GLY A 181 -5.00 12.17 6.85
N VAL A 182 -5.59 11.26 6.07
CA VAL A 182 -5.81 11.48 4.63
C VAL A 182 -6.78 12.65 4.39
N GLY A 183 -7.87 12.73 5.16
CA GLY A 183 -8.85 13.81 5.07
C GLY A 183 -8.22 15.18 5.35
N ALA A 184 -7.44 15.29 6.42
CA ALA A 184 -6.71 16.52 6.75
C ALA A 184 -5.68 16.89 5.66
N ALA A 185 -5.02 15.89 5.05
CA ALA A 185 -4.12 16.14 3.93
C ALA A 185 -4.86 16.72 2.72
N VAL A 186 -6.03 16.17 2.38
CA VAL A 186 -6.88 16.63 1.27
C VAL A 186 -7.44 18.03 1.53
N VAL A 187 -8.01 18.28 2.71
CA VAL A 187 -8.58 19.58 3.09
C VAL A 187 -7.49 20.65 3.19
N GLY A 188 -6.33 20.31 3.76
CA GLY A 188 -5.17 21.21 3.86
C GLY A 188 -4.38 21.38 2.55
N ALA A 189 -4.75 20.66 1.49
CA ALA A 189 -4.02 20.70 0.23
C ALA A 189 -4.25 22.03 -0.51
N ARG A 190 -3.20 22.85 -0.60
CA ARG A 190 -3.17 23.95 -1.57
C ARG A 190 -3.12 23.39 -3.00
N ARG A 191 -3.55 24.19 -3.99
CA ARG A 191 -3.66 23.79 -5.42
C ARG A 191 -2.44 23.06 -6.00
N GLY A 192 -1.21 23.34 -5.52
CA GLY A 192 0.01 22.64 -5.95
C GLY A 192 0.21 21.23 -5.37
N ARG A 193 -0.41 20.92 -4.23
CA ARG A 193 -0.32 19.62 -3.54
C ARG A 193 -1.44 18.65 -3.94
N LEU A 194 -2.52 19.14 -4.55
CA LEU A 194 -3.61 18.30 -5.06
C LEU A 194 -3.13 17.32 -6.14
N ALA A 195 -2.18 17.72 -6.99
CA ALA A 195 -1.57 16.84 -7.98
C ALA A 195 -0.82 15.65 -7.34
N VAL A 196 -0.08 15.93 -6.27
CA VAL A 196 0.67 14.94 -5.49
C VAL A 196 -0.29 13.97 -4.80
N LEU A 197 -1.34 14.50 -4.16
CA LEU A 197 -2.36 13.67 -3.52
C LEU A 197 -3.14 12.85 -4.54
N ALA A 198 -3.46 13.40 -5.71
CA ALA A 198 -4.13 12.64 -6.76
C ALA A 198 -3.27 11.47 -7.25
N ALA A 199 -1.96 11.67 -7.48
CA ALA A 199 -1.04 10.61 -7.89
C ALA A 199 -0.96 9.44 -6.90
N VAL A 200 -1.32 9.69 -5.63
CA VAL A 200 -1.27 8.74 -4.53
C VAL A 200 -2.64 8.14 -4.21
N LEU A 201 -3.72 8.93 -4.26
CA LEU A 201 -5.06 8.53 -3.85
C LEU A 201 -5.91 7.96 -4.99
N VAL A 202 -5.66 8.37 -6.24
CA VAL A 202 -6.33 7.78 -7.42
C VAL A 202 -6.07 6.27 -7.52
N PRO A 203 -4.82 5.77 -7.48
CA PRO A 203 -4.57 4.33 -7.54
C PRO A 203 -5.23 3.58 -6.37
N LEU A 204 -5.25 4.18 -5.18
CA LEU A 204 -5.93 3.61 -4.01
C LEU A 204 -7.44 3.50 -4.26
N GLY A 205 -8.09 4.60 -4.66
CA GLY A 205 -9.54 4.64 -4.91
C GLY A 205 -9.96 3.71 -6.05
N ALA A 206 -9.17 3.65 -7.12
CA ALA A 206 -9.41 2.73 -8.24
C ALA A 206 -9.28 1.27 -7.80
N THR A 207 -8.24 0.92 -7.03
CA THR A 207 -8.05 -0.43 -6.50
C THR A 207 -9.19 -0.80 -5.55
N LEU A 208 -9.57 0.11 -4.64
CA LEU A 208 -10.67 -0.10 -3.72
C LEU A 208 -12.00 -0.29 -4.48
N GLY A 209 -12.26 0.48 -5.53
CA GLY A 209 -13.44 0.32 -6.38
C GLY A 209 -13.51 -1.07 -7.02
N ILE A 210 -12.40 -1.55 -7.59
CA ILE A 210 -12.31 -2.91 -8.16
C ILE A 210 -12.57 -3.98 -7.10
N VAL A 211 -11.97 -3.82 -5.91
CA VAL A 211 -12.15 -4.75 -4.79
C VAL A 211 -13.61 -4.76 -4.33
N CYS A 212 -14.22 -3.59 -4.10
CA CYS A 212 -15.61 -3.47 -3.69
C CYS A 212 -16.58 -4.04 -4.74
N LEU A 213 -16.30 -3.86 -6.03
CA LEU A 213 -17.09 -4.47 -7.10
C LEU A 213 -17.03 -6.00 -7.06
N GLY A 214 -15.83 -6.56 -6.83
CA GLY A 214 -15.65 -8.00 -6.67
C GLY A 214 -16.39 -8.55 -5.45
N ILE A 215 -16.29 -7.86 -4.31
CA ILE A 215 -17.01 -8.24 -3.09
C ILE A 215 -18.53 -8.14 -3.32
N TRP A 216 -19.01 -7.08 -3.96
CA TRP A 216 -20.43 -6.88 -4.25
C TRP A 216 -21.00 -8.00 -5.11
N ASN A 217 -20.28 -8.42 -6.16
CA ASN A 217 -20.70 -9.54 -7.00
C ASN A 217 -20.75 -10.87 -6.22
N GLY A 218 -19.84 -11.06 -5.26
CA GLY A 218 -19.87 -12.21 -4.37
C GLY A 218 -21.00 -12.19 -3.35
N TYR A 219 -21.22 -11.02 -2.75
CA TYR A 219 -22.25 -10.77 -1.74
C TYR A 219 -23.66 -10.90 -2.31
N THR A 220 -23.91 -10.32 -3.47
CA THR A 220 -25.21 -10.47 -4.15
C THR A 220 -25.48 -11.92 -4.57
N TYR A 221 -24.43 -12.71 -4.83
CA TYR A 221 -24.56 -14.12 -5.18
C TYR A 221 -24.78 -15.04 -3.96
N SER A 222 -24.12 -14.81 -2.83
CA SER A 222 -24.03 -15.78 -1.72
C SER A 222 -24.32 -15.22 -0.32
N LEU A 223 -24.49 -13.90 -0.18
CA LEU A 223 -24.48 -13.17 1.09
C LEU A 223 -23.17 -13.27 1.89
N ASP A 224 -22.17 -13.94 1.33
CA ASP A 224 -20.80 -13.95 1.83
C ASP A 224 -19.98 -12.80 1.23
N PHE A 225 -18.80 -12.57 1.80
CA PHE A 225 -17.87 -11.53 1.37
C PHE A 225 -16.60 -12.14 0.77
N PRO A 226 -16.70 -12.90 -0.34
CA PRO A 226 -15.54 -13.52 -0.95
C PRO A 226 -14.59 -12.43 -1.46
N GLY A 227 -13.29 -12.64 -1.26
CA GLY A 227 -12.29 -11.67 -1.68
C GLY A 227 -12.26 -10.37 -0.87
N ALA A 228 -13.05 -10.21 0.20
CA ALA A 228 -12.89 -9.11 1.14
C ALA A 228 -11.59 -9.30 1.92
N GLN A 229 -10.47 -8.86 1.35
CA GLN A 229 -9.13 -9.01 1.89
C GLN A 229 -8.38 -7.69 1.80
N GLY A 230 -7.96 -7.17 2.96
CA GLY A 230 -7.22 -5.90 3.03
C GLY A 230 -5.93 -5.90 2.21
N ARG A 231 -5.25 -7.05 2.07
CA ARG A 231 -3.99 -7.18 1.32
C ARG A 231 -4.07 -6.71 -0.14
N TYR A 232 -5.26 -6.66 -0.73
CA TYR A 232 -5.43 -6.14 -2.09
C TYR A 232 -5.11 -4.64 -2.20
N LEU A 233 -5.21 -3.92 -1.09
CA LEU A 233 -4.91 -2.50 -0.99
C LEU A 233 -3.44 -2.21 -0.64
N PHE A 234 -2.63 -3.24 -0.32
CA PHE A 234 -1.25 -3.05 0.12
C PHE A 234 -0.36 -2.37 -0.93
N GLY A 235 -0.65 -2.52 -2.23
CA GLY A 235 0.07 -1.78 -3.27
C GLY A 235 0.01 -0.27 -3.06
N SER A 236 -1.10 0.24 -2.53
CA SER A 236 -1.29 1.67 -2.27
C SER A 236 -0.85 2.11 -0.86
N VAL A 237 -0.29 1.22 -0.04
CA VAL A 237 0.05 1.51 1.37
C VAL A 237 1.06 2.65 1.51
N THR A 238 2.04 2.74 0.60
CA THR A 238 3.04 3.81 0.62
C THR A 238 2.40 5.16 0.36
N GLY A 239 1.45 5.22 -0.57
CA GLY A 239 0.68 6.41 -0.85
C GLY A 239 -0.18 6.81 0.35
N LEU A 240 -0.91 5.84 0.91
CA LEU A 240 -1.74 6.04 2.10
C LEU A 240 -0.93 6.56 3.29
N ALA A 241 0.24 5.98 3.55
CA ALA A 241 1.15 6.39 4.61
C ALA A 241 1.66 7.83 4.38
N ALA A 242 2.05 8.18 3.15
CA ALA A 242 2.51 9.52 2.82
C ALA A 242 1.41 10.57 2.99
N ALA A 243 0.20 10.30 2.49
CA ALA A 243 -0.95 11.19 2.63
C ALA A 243 -1.37 11.32 4.11
N GLY A 244 -1.47 10.21 4.84
CA GLY A 244 -1.77 10.19 6.27
C GLY A 244 -0.75 10.98 7.08
N ALA A 245 0.55 10.76 6.86
CA ALA A 245 1.62 11.49 7.53
C ALA A 245 1.57 13.00 7.25
N LEU A 246 1.29 13.39 5.99
CA LEU A 246 1.09 14.78 5.61
C LEU A 246 -0.04 15.43 6.42
N GLY A 247 -1.22 14.82 6.49
CA GLY A 247 -2.33 15.42 7.23
C GLY A 247 -2.15 15.38 8.74
N LEU A 248 -1.61 14.29 9.30
CA LEU A 248 -1.28 14.23 10.73
C LEU A 248 -0.26 15.30 11.12
N SER A 249 0.69 15.61 10.24
CA SER A 249 1.65 16.69 10.50
C SER A 249 1.02 18.10 10.53
N VAL A 250 -0.10 18.28 9.82
CA VAL A 250 -0.89 19.52 9.86
C VAL A 250 -1.66 19.61 11.17
N LEU A 251 -2.27 18.50 11.60
CA LEU A 251 -3.08 18.45 12.82
C LEU A 251 -2.24 18.53 14.11
N ALA A 252 -1.06 17.92 14.13
CA ALA A 252 -0.27 17.77 15.36
C ALA A 252 0.50 19.03 15.79
N GLY A 253 0.54 20.08 14.97
CA GLY A 253 1.19 21.35 15.35
C GLY A 253 2.62 21.16 15.88
N PRO A 254 2.95 21.60 17.11
CA PRO A 254 4.27 21.38 17.72
C PRO A 254 4.66 19.91 17.90
N ALA A 255 3.68 19.03 18.17
CA ALA A 255 3.91 17.59 18.38
C ALA A 255 4.30 16.84 17.10
N ARG A 256 4.28 17.50 15.93
CA ARG A 256 4.72 16.90 14.65
C ARG A 256 6.15 16.35 14.69
N ARG A 257 7.00 16.88 15.58
CA ARG A 257 8.40 16.44 15.74
C ARG A 257 8.50 14.99 16.25
N VAL A 258 7.61 14.59 17.16
CA VAL A 258 7.62 13.24 17.75
C VAL A 258 6.82 12.22 16.96
N LEU A 259 5.94 12.67 16.04
CA LEU A 259 5.07 11.78 15.26
C LEU A 259 5.83 10.66 14.51
N PRO A 260 6.98 10.91 13.83
CA PRO A 260 7.69 9.83 13.14
C PRO A 260 8.23 8.77 14.11
N VAL A 261 8.63 9.18 15.31
CA VAL A 261 9.10 8.26 16.36
C VAL A 261 7.94 7.40 16.85
N LEU A 262 6.80 8.03 17.19
CA LEU A 262 5.61 7.31 17.63
C LEU A 262 5.10 6.35 16.56
N ALA A 263 5.08 6.77 15.28
CA ALA A 263 4.68 5.93 14.16
C ALA A 263 5.65 4.75 13.95
N ALA A 264 6.96 4.98 14.02
CA ALA A 264 7.96 3.92 13.91
C ALA A 264 7.87 2.92 15.07
N LEU A 265 7.71 3.41 16.31
CA LEU A 265 7.51 2.56 17.49
C LEU A 265 6.22 1.74 17.36
N LEU A 266 5.10 2.37 16.99
CA LEU A 266 3.85 1.66 16.79
C LEU A 266 3.99 0.59 15.70
N ALA A 267 4.60 0.91 14.57
CA ALA A 267 4.84 -0.05 13.50
C ALA A 267 5.70 -1.23 13.97
N LEU A 268 6.75 -0.99 14.75
CA LEU A 268 7.61 -2.05 15.31
C LEU A 268 6.86 -2.92 16.32
N VAL A 269 6.06 -2.32 17.19
CA VAL A 269 5.23 -3.05 18.17
C VAL A 269 4.21 -3.92 17.46
N LEU A 270 3.50 -3.37 16.46
CA LEU A 270 2.55 -4.13 15.64
C LEU A 270 3.27 -5.27 14.91
N GLN A 271 4.38 -4.98 14.23
CA GLN A 271 5.15 -6.00 13.52
C GLN A 271 5.62 -7.14 14.45
N ALA A 272 6.15 -6.81 15.63
CA ALA A 272 6.56 -7.79 16.62
C ALA A 272 5.37 -8.62 17.13
N ALA A 273 4.25 -7.97 17.46
CA ALA A 273 3.03 -8.65 17.87
C ALA A 273 2.50 -9.57 16.77
N GLY A 274 2.54 -9.13 15.52
CA GLY A 274 2.11 -9.93 14.37
C GLY A 274 2.98 -11.16 14.13
N ILE A 275 4.30 -11.01 14.22
CA ILE A 275 5.25 -12.15 14.15
C ILE A 275 4.97 -13.12 15.29
N VAL A 276 4.81 -12.64 16.53
CA VAL A 276 4.52 -13.48 17.69
C VAL A 276 3.22 -14.25 17.50
N SER A 277 2.15 -13.59 17.02
CA SER A 277 0.87 -14.25 16.73
C SER A 277 1.01 -15.33 15.65
N VAL A 278 1.71 -15.05 14.54
CA VAL A 278 1.97 -16.04 13.49
C VAL A 278 2.78 -17.23 14.03
N VAL A 279 3.83 -16.98 14.81
CA VAL A 279 4.65 -18.04 15.43
C VAL A 279 3.81 -18.88 16.39
N ARG A 280 2.99 -18.24 17.23
CA ARG A 280 2.08 -18.93 18.16
C ARG A 280 1.07 -19.82 17.42
N HIS A 281 0.47 -19.30 16.36
CA HIS A 281 -0.56 -20.01 15.62
C HIS A 281 0.00 -21.15 14.77
N ALA A 282 1.12 -20.91 14.07
CA ALA A 282 1.60 -21.81 13.02
C ALA A 282 2.74 -22.73 13.44
N TRP A 283 3.49 -22.40 14.51
CA TRP A 283 4.76 -23.05 14.82
C TRP A 283 4.89 -23.52 16.27
N LEU A 284 4.11 -22.99 17.21
CA LEU A 284 4.07 -23.52 18.57
C LEU A 284 3.01 -24.64 18.66
N PRO A 285 3.38 -25.88 19.02
CA PRO A 285 2.40 -26.93 19.27
C PRO A 285 1.56 -26.57 20.50
N LEU A 286 0.24 -26.45 20.30
CA LEU A 286 -0.77 -26.30 21.36
C LEU A 286 -0.92 -27.63 22.12
N TYR A 287 0.09 -28.02 22.89
CA TYR A 287 -0.05 -29.09 23.87
C TYR A 287 -0.21 -28.42 25.22
N ASP A 288 -1.43 -28.47 25.79
CA ASP A 288 -1.89 -27.84 27.06
C ASP A 288 -2.42 -26.39 27.00
N GLY A 289 -2.47 -25.79 25.81
CA GLY A 289 -3.09 -24.47 25.59
C GLY A 289 -2.29 -23.28 26.14
N ARG A 290 -1.06 -23.49 26.64
CA ARG A 290 -0.19 -22.40 27.14
C ARG A 290 1.11 -22.29 26.34
N PRO A 291 1.43 -21.09 25.80
CA PRO A 291 2.72 -20.87 25.14
C PRO A 291 3.84 -20.90 26.19
N ARG A 292 4.75 -21.87 26.11
CA ARG A 292 5.95 -21.92 26.96
C ARG A 292 7.09 -21.14 26.28
N PRO A 293 7.71 -20.15 26.94
CA PRO A 293 8.79 -19.34 26.37
C PRO A 293 9.98 -20.17 25.84
N GLU A 294 10.25 -21.30 26.51
CA GLU A 294 11.32 -22.24 26.16
C GLU A 294 11.16 -22.84 24.74
N ARG A 295 9.94 -22.83 24.18
CA ARG A 295 9.61 -23.45 22.89
C ARG A 295 9.67 -22.49 21.69
N TYR A 296 9.92 -21.19 21.88
CA TYR A 296 10.13 -20.28 20.74
C TYR A 296 11.38 -20.65 19.95
N ARG A 297 12.37 -21.26 20.60
CA ARG A 297 13.55 -21.82 19.93
C ARG A 297 13.16 -22.97 19.00
N ASP A 298 12.35 -23.91 19.48
CA ASP A 298 11.86 -25.04 18.67
C ASP A 298 11.02 -24.56 17.48
N ALA A 299 10.18 -23.54 17.69
CA ALA A 299 9.41 -22.92 16.62
C ALA A 299 10.32 -22.28 15.56
N PHE A 300 11.38 -21.57 15.98
CA PHE A 300 12.35 -20.98 15.08
C PHE A 300 13.15 -22.05 14.33
N ASP A 301 13.61 -23.10 15.01
CA ASP A 301 14.27 -24.25 14.38
C ASP A 301 13.32 -24.93 13.37
N GLY A 302 12.03 -25.01 13.68
CA GLY A 302 10.98 -25.44 12.77
C GLY A 302 10.90 -24.57 11.52
N ILE A 303 10.84 -23.24 11.68
CA ILE A 303 10.82 -22.28 10.57
C ILE A 303 12.05 -22.47 9.68
N LEU A 304 13.24 -22.58 10.27
CA LEU A 304 14.49 -22.77 9.52
C LEU A 304 14.51 -24.10 8.75
N ARG A 305 14.03 -25.20 9.37
CA ARG A 305 13.95 -26.52 8.71
C ARG A 305 12.98 -26.56 7.55
N TRP A 306 11.88 -25.80 7.64
CA TRP A 306 10.84 -25.74 6.62
C TRP A 306 11.00 -24.59 5.64
N SER A 307 12.05 -23.79 5.78
CA SER A 307 12.36 -22.72 4.84
C SER A 307 12.84 -23.30 3.52
N PRO A 308 12.40 -22.75 2.36
CA PRO A 308 12.94 -23.16 1.07
C PRO A 308 14.42 -22.76 0.87
N TRP A 309 14.95 -21.91 1.76
CA TRP A 309 16.31 -21.38 1.69
C TRP A 309 17.17 -21.90 2.84
N PRO A 310 18.51 -21.94 2.68
CA PRO A 310 19.41 -22.32 3.76
C PRO A 310 19.13 -21.50 5.05
N PRO A 311 19.31 -22.09 6.23
CA PRO A 311 19.05 -21.42 7.50
C PRO A 311 19.76 -20.07 7.64
N GLU A 312 20.96 -19.95 7.09
CA GLU A 312 21.77 -18.73 7.10
C GLU A 312 21.10 -17.60 6.32
N VAL A 313 20.54 -17.91 5.15
CA VAL A 313 19.85 -16.92 4.31
C VAL A 313 18.55 -16.50 4.98
N THR A 314 17.78 -17.47 5.48
CA THR A 314 16.53 -17.20 6.22
C THR A 314 16.77 -16.34 7.45
N GLY A 315 17.76 -16.70 8.27
CA GLY A 315 18.18 -15.94 9.44
C GLY A 315 18.66 -14.53 9.08
N THR A 316 19.41 -14.39 7.99
CA THR A 316 19.86 -13.08 7.48
C THR A 316 18.68 -12.18 7.12
N VAL A 317 17.63 -12.71 6.46
CA VAL A 317 16.42 -11.93 6.13
C VAL A 317 15.72 -11.40 7.39
N PHE A 318 15.59 -12.23 8.43
CA PHE A 318 15.05 -11.78 9.71
C PHE A 318 15.92 -10.69 10.35
N ALA A 319 17.24 -10.88 10.38
CA ALA A 319 18.18 -9.91 10.94
C ALA A 319 18.14 -8.57 10.18
N LEU A 320 18.12 -8.59 8.86
CA LEU A 320 18.01 -7.39 8.02
C LEU A 320 16.68 -6.66 8.22
N THR A 321 15.59 -7.40 8.41
CA THR A 321 14.26 -6.80 8.70
C THR A 321 14.26 -6.09 10.05
N ALA A 322 14.82 -6.72 11.09
CA ALA A 322 14.96 -6.11 12.40
C ALA A 322 15.90 -4.88 12.36
N LEU A 323 17.03 -4.99 11.65
CA LEU A 323 17.97 -3.88 11.46
C LEU A 323 17.31 -2.71 10.72
N ALA A 324 16.55 -2.96 9.66
CA ALA A 324 15.84 -1.91 8.93
C ALA A 324 14.84 -1.18 9.84
N GLY A 325 14.12 -1.91 10.68
CA GLY A 325 13.24 -1.33 11.70
C GLY A 325 13.98 -0.44 12.70
N ALA A 326 15.10 -0.92 13.23
CA ALA A 326 15.95 -0.16 14.15
C ALA A 326 16.52 1.11 13.49
N VAL A 327 16.99 1.01 12.24
CA VAL A 327 17.49 2.16 11.47
C VAL A 327 16.39 3.19 11.26
N VAL A 328 15.17 2.78 10.87
CA VAL A 328 14.04 3.71 10.71
C VAL A 328 13.72 4.43 12.02
N LEU A 329 13.72 3.72 13.15
CA LEU A 329 13.49 4.32 14.47
C LEU A 329 14.58 5.33 14.84
N VAL A 330 15.85 4.99 14.62
CA VAL A 330 16.99 5.88 14.88
C VAL A 330 16.93 7.12 14.00
N LEU A 331 16.60 6.97 12.71
CA LEU A 331 16.45 8.10 11.79
C LEU A 331 15.28 9.00 12.19
N ALA A 332 14.15 8.42 12.61
CA ALA A 332 13.02 9.15 13.14
C ALA A 332 13.38 9.93 14.42
N ALA A 333 14.11 9.30 15.35
CA ALA A 333 14.58 9.94 16.58
C ALA A 333 15.57 11.07 16.30
N ARG A 334 16.56 10.84 15.43
CA ARG A 334 17.49 11.89 15.00
C ARG A 334 16.75 13.07 14.37
N TRP A 335 15.76 12.81 13.52
CA TRP A 335 14.95 13.87 12.93
C TRP A 335 14.16 14.66 13.98
N ALA A 336 13.64 14.00 15.01
CA ALA A 336 12.87 14.61 16.09
C ALA A 336 13.74 15.49 17.01
N PHE A 337 14.98 15.08 17.29
CA PHE A 337 15.81 15.65 18.37
C PHE A 337 17.04 16.45 17.93
N VAL A 338 17.50 16.34 16.67
CA VAL A 338 18.77 16.99 16.22
C VAL A 338 18.53 18.29 15.44
N ARG A 339 17.29 18.61 15.04
CA ARG A 339 17.01 19.68 14.07
C ARG A 339 16.88 21.11 14.65
N ASP A 340 17.41 21.38 15.83
CA ASP A 340 17.35 22.71 16.46
C ASP A 340 18.54 23.64 16.12
N GLU A 341 19.52 23.22 15.32
CA GLU A 341 20.72 24.05 15.05
C GLU A 341 20.69 24.92 13.77
N VAL A 342 19.69 24.81 12.90
CA VAL A 342 19.62 25.72 11.74
C VAL A 342 18.92 27.01 12.17
N ALA A 343 19.70 27.94 12.71
CA ALA A 343 19.30 29.31 12.92
C ALA A 343 18.63 29.87 11.64
N PRO A 344 17.56 30.67 11.76
CA PRO A 344 16.95 31.32 10.60
C PRO A 344 18.03 32.13 9.88
N VAL A 345 18.22 31.86 8.58
CA VAL A 345 19.06 32.68 7.72
C VAL A 345 18.57 34.12 7.88
N PRO A 346 19.41 35.08 8.30
CA PRO A 346 19.01 36.48 8.40
C PRO A 346 18.47 36.91 7.04
N VAL A 347 17.20 37.31 7.01
CA VAL A 347 16.66 37.97 5.83
C VAL A 347 17.46 39.27 5.69
N PRO A 348 18.19 39.49 4.58
CA PRO A 348 18.87 40.76 4.36
C PRO A 348 17.84 41.87 4.51
N ALA A 349 18.13 42.86 5.35
CA ALA A 349 17.29 44.05 5.47
C ALA A 349 17.02 44.57 4.06
N ALA A 350 15.75 44.75 3.71
CA ALA A 350 15.36 45.31 2.42
C ALA A 350 16.08 46.65 2.26
N GLU A 351 16.91 46.77 1.22
CA GLU A 351 17.51 48.06 0.86
C GLU A 351 16.37 49.07 0.64
N PRO A 352 16.46 50.27 1.23
CA PRO A 352 15.47 51.31 1.01
C PRO A 352 15.43 51.64 -0.49
N VAL A 353 14.24 51.52 -1.07
CA VAL A 353 13.98 51.92 -2.45
C VAL A 353 14.25 53.43 -2.54
N PRO A 354 15.19 53.89 -3.40
CA PRO A 354 15.42 55.31 -3.55
C PRO A 354 14.18 55.98 -4.15
N ASP A 355 13.74 57.05 -3.52
CA ASP A 355 12.64 57.88 -3.99
C ASP A 355 12.91 58.33 -5.43
N ARG A 356 11.98 57.99 -6.33
CA ARG A 356 12.01 58.46 -7.72
C ARG A 356 11.59 59.93 -7.73
N VAL A 357 12.53 60.80 -8.10
CA VAL A 357 12.33 62.21 -8.42
C VAL A 357 11.61 62.37 -9.76
#